data_AF-A0A2N2PKE1-F1
#
_entry.id   AF-A0A2N2PKE1-F1
#
_cell.length_a   1.000
_cell.length_b   1.000
_cell.length_c   1.000
_cell.angle_alpha   90.00
_cell.angle_beta   90.00
_cell.angle_gamma   90.00
#
_symmetry.space_group_name_H-M   'P 1'
#
loop_
_entity.id
_entity.type
_entity.pdbx_description
1 polymer ?
#
loop_
_entity_poly.entity_id
_entity_poly.type
_entity_poly.pdbx_seq_one_letter_code
_entity_poly.pdbx_strand_id
1 'polypeptide(L)'
;MGLAGAALAAGLTWMGSMVMPYSTLFMSYAPAVLGLLAGLWFYESRPGDEPGAGRWFAIGAALGGAVLCEYTAAIAAGLLFLYMVAGRPALAWKSWPAVVAGLLVLAPFFAYTFHIFGRFAIPYEFERMDLFREQMAEGFMGLGHPRLAVAALVTVLPYRGVLIHSPFLILSLGAVVAALAAARGRQRGRAAMCLAIFAAYVIFNSAYYMWWGGWSFSARHLAPAVCFAALPAAFFWRNEAFRWSFVVFGLMGVALHLVVVAVDPQPRDLNAFTTLGMLLHPSFSETYTWLFSRHIWPSFMLGDTAPNAGQWLAGLRGPSGLVPLLGLWLLAAGAIRILARGAQVSFIDLSTSAKESYLP
;
A
#
# COMPACT_ATOMS: atom_id res chain seq x y z
N MET A 1 0.48 20.53 -7.05
CA MET A 1 -0.15 19.54 -7.94
C MET A 1 -1.63 19.88 -7.98
N GLY A 2 -2.22 20.06 -9.16
CA GLY A 2 -3.67 20.33 -9.26
C GLY A 2 -4.51 19.07 -9.00
N LEU A 3 -5.81 19.22 -8.77
CA LEU A 3 -6.73 18.12 -8.43
C LEU A 3 -6.70 16.98 -9.47
N ALA A 4 -6.74 17.31 -10.76
CA ALA A 4 -6.68 16.31 -11.83
C ALA A 4 -5.36 15.51 -11.82
N GLY A 5 -4.24 16.19 -11.54
CA GLY A 5 -2.95 15.53 -11.36
C GLY A 5 -2.95 14.61 -10.14
N ALA A 6 -3.48 15.09 -9.00
CA ALA A 6 -3.61 14.32 -7.77
C ALA A 6 -4.43 13.05 -7.97
N ALA A 7 -5.59 13.16 -8.62
CA ALA A 7 -6.44 12.03 -8.97
C ALA A 7 -5.73 11.03 -9.89
N LEU A 8 -5.01 11.51 -10.91
CA LEU A 8 -4.24 10.66 -11.80
C LEU A 8 -3.14 9.90 -11.04
N ALA A 9 -2.33 10.57 -10.22
CA ALA A 9 -1.27 9.91 -9.46
C ALA A 9 -1.82 8.90 -8.45
N ALA A 10 -2.92 9.23 -7.77
CA ALA A 10 -3.59 8.32 -6.84
C ALA A 10 -4.13 7.08 -7.56
N GLY A 11 -4.79 7.27 -8.72
CA GLY A 11 -5.29 6.18 -9.55
C GLY A 11 -4.15 5.28 -10.06
N LEU A 12 -3.08 5.86 -10.58
CA LEU A 12 -1.89 5.12 -11.01
C LEU A 12 -1.20 4.40 -9.85
N THR A 13 -1.19 4.99 -8.65
CA THR A 13 -0.62 4.34 -7.46
C THR A 13 -1.45 3.14 -7.05
N TRP A 14 -2.77 3.30 -6.98
CA TRP A 14 -3.67 2.23 -6.56
C TRP A 14 -3.71 1.09 -7.59
N MET A 15 -3.98 1.43 -8.85
CA MET A 15 -4.14 0.47 -9.94
C MET A 15 -2.80 -0.09 -10.44
N GLY A 16 -1.75 0.71 -10.39
CA GLY A 16 -0.43 0.33 -10.90
C GLY A 16 0.42 -0.45 -9.91
N SER A 17 -0.10 -0.73 -8.73
CA SER A 17 0.61 -1.46 -7.68
C SER A 17 -0.19 -2.63 -7.13
N MET A 18 0.45 -3.39 -6.24
CA MET A 18 -0.14 -4.57 -5.62
C MET A 18 -1.37 -4.26 -4.76
N VAL A 19 -1.67 -2.99 -4.46
CA VAL A 19 -2.92 -2.63 -3.79
C VAL A 19 -4.13 -3.06 -4.62
N MET A 20 -4.09 -2.93 -5.95
CA MET A 20 -5.18 -3.35 -6.84
C MET A 20 -5.54 -4.83 -6.72
N PRO A 21 -4.63 -5.79 -6.99
CA PRO A 21 -4.99 -7.20 -6.90
C PRO A 21 -5.39 -7.65 -5.50
N TYR A 22 -4.86 -7.04 -4.45
CA TYR A 22 -5.31 -7.36 -3.09
C TYR A 22 -6.64 -6.71 -2.71
N SER A 23 -7.04 -5.65 -3.40
CA SER A 23 -8.37 -5.03 -3.22
C SER A 23 -9.48 -5.84 -3.89
N THR A 24 -9.15 -6.75 -4.83
CA THR A 24 -10.11 -7.67 -5.44
C THR A 24 -10.31 -8.95 -4.62
N LEU A 25 -9.54 -9.11 -3.54
CA LEU A 25 -9.66 -10.22 -2.60
C LEU A 25 -10.31 -9.76 -1.30
N PHE A 26 -10.86 -10.69 -0.53
CA PHE A 26 -11.33 -10.43 0.83
C PHE A 26 -10.13 -10.37 1.80
N MET A 27 -9.29 -9.35 1.64
CA MET A 27 -8.11 -9.08 2.45
C MET A 27 -8.21 -7.73 3.17
N SER A 28 -7.53 -7.65 4.31
CA SER A 28 -7.48 -6.48 5.21
C SER A 28 -6.71 -5.27 4.66
N TYR A 29 -5.90 -5.45 3.62
CA TYR A 29 -4.92 -4.43 3.22
C TYR A 29 -5.56 -3.14 2.71
N ALA A 30 -6.59 -3.21 1.86
CA ALA A 30 -7.25 -2.03 1.31
C ALA A 30 -7.89 -1.14 2.40
N PRO A 31 -8.75 -1.65 3.30
CA PRO A 31 -9.29 -0.82 4.37
C PRO A 31 -8.21 -0.32 5.34
N ALA A 32 -7.15 -1.09 5.60
CA ALA A 32 -6.03 -0.64 6.41
C ALA A 32 -5.30 0.56 5.78
N VAL A 33 -4.95 0.48 4.50
CA VAL A 33 -4.34 1.59 3.75
C VAL A 33 -5.23 2.82 3.76
N LEU A 34 -6.54 2.65 3.53
CA LEU A 34 -7.50 3.77 3.54
C LEU A 34 -7.59 4.42 4.92
N GLY A 35 -7.59 3.64 6.01
CA GLY A 35 -7.55 4.17 7.38
C GLY A 35 -6.28 4.98 7.66
N LEU A 36 -5.11 4.47 7.24
CA LEU A 36 -3.84 5.18 7.37
C LEU A 36 -3.83 6.51 6.58
N LEU A 37 -4.29 6.48 5.32
CA LEU A 37 -4.40 7.67 4.47
C LEU A 37 -5.45 8.66 4.99
N ALA A 38 -6.57 8.18 5.55
CA ALA A 38 -7.57 9.02 6.18
C ALA A 38 -7.02 9.72 7.42
N GLY A 39 -6.26 9.02 8.28
CA GLY A 39 -5.57 9.63 9.42
C GLY A 39 -4.60 10.73 8.99
N LEU A 40 -3.79 10.47 7.95
CA LEU A 40 -2.90 11.48 7.38
C LEU A 40 -3.68 12.67 6.78
N TRP A 41 -4.75 12.40 6.04
CA TRP A 41 -5.60 13.44 5.44
C TRP A 41 -6.28 14.30 6.51
N PHE A 42 -6.82 13.68 7.56
CA PHE A 42 -7.38 14.41 8.69
C PHE A 42 -6.32 15.32 9.30
N TYR A 43 -5.06 14.91 9.40
CA TYR A 43 -3.98 15.77 9.92
C TYR A 43 -3.54 16.88 8.94
N GLU A 44 -3.49 16.62 7.65
CA GLU A 44 -2.91 17.54 6.65
C GLU A 44 -3.93 18.44 5.93
N SER A 45 -5.22 18.14 6.01
CA SER A 45 -6.30 18.87 5.32
C SER A 45 -6.47 20.34 5.74
N ARG A 46 -6.01 20.70 6.93
CA ARG A 46 -5.94 22.09 7.42
C ARG A 46 -4.53 22.40 7.90
N PRO A 47 -3.59 22.72 6.99
CA PRO A 47 -2.24 23.14 7.34
C PRO A 47 -2.30 24.46 8.12
N GLY A 48 -1.42 24.64 9.10
CA GLY A 48 -1.44 25.83 9.97
C GLY A 48 -2.30 25.63 11.20
N ASP A 49 -3.54 25.17 11.04
CA ASP A 49 -4.47 24.93 12.15
C ASP A 49 -3.95 23.87 13.14
N GLU A 50 -4.11 24.15 14.43
CA GLU A 50 -3.95 23.15 15.47
C GLU A 50 -5.14 22.17 15.43
N PRO A 51 -4.91 20.84 15.40
CA PRO A 51 -6.02 19.91 15.48
C PRO A 51 -6.73 20.03 16.84
N GLY A 52 -8.02 20.37 16.81
CA GLY A 52 -8.88 20.28 17.99
C GLY A 52 -9.18 18.84 18.40
N ALA A 53 -9.83 18.64 19.56
CA ALA A 53 -10.08 17.31 20.12
C ALA A 53 -10.84 16.38 19.17
N GLY A 54 -11.88 16.86 18.49
CA GLY A 54 -12.64 16.05 17.51
C GLY A 54 -11.81 15.62 16.29
N ARG A 55 -10.86 16.45 15.85
CA ARG A 55 -9.96 16.11 14.74
C ARG A 55 -8.93 15.07 15.19
N TRP A 56 -8.38 15.22 16.39
CA TRP A 56 -7.52 14.18 16.99
C TRP A 56 -8.28 12.86 17.17
N PHE A 57 -9.52 12.90 17.63
CA PHE A 57 -10.37 11.72 17.74
C PHE A 57 -10.55 11.03 16.38
N ALA A 58 -10.86 11.77 15.31
CA ALA A 58 -11.00 11.23 13.96
C ALA A 58 -9.68 10.61 13.43
N ILE A 59 -8.53 11.26 13.69
CA ILE A 59 -7.20 10.70 13.37
C ILE A 59 -7.01 9.37 14.10
N GLY A 60 -7.25 9.34 15.41
CA GLY A 60 -7.10 8.14 16.23
C GLY A 60 -8.01 7.00 15.82
N ALA A 61 -9.28 7.29 15.53
CA ALA A 61 -10.24 6.30 15.05
C ALA A 61 -9.83 5.71 13.69
N ALA A 62 -9.33 6.53 12.77
CA ALA A 62 -8.86 6.08 11.46
C ALA A 62 -7.59 5.21 11.56
N LEU A 63 -6.62 5.63 12.38
CA LEU A 63 -5.40 4.85 12.61
C LEU A 63 -5.69 3.55 13.37
N GLY A 64 -6.53 3.60 14.41
CA GLY A 64 -6.98 2.41 15.15
C GLY A 64 -7.77 1.44 14.27
N GLY A 65 -8.64 1.96 13.39
CA GLY A 65 -9.36 1.16 12.40
C GLY A 65 -8.43 0.48 11.42
N ALA A 66 -7.36 1.16 10.98
CA ALA A 66 -6.35 0.53 10.13
C ALA A 66 -5.65 -0.65 10.83
N VAL A 67 -5.28 -0.49 12.10
CA VAL A 67 -4.68 -1.55 12.93
C VAL A 67 -5.65 -2.69 13.18
N LEU A 68 -6.94 -2.39 13.39
CA LEU A 68 -7.98 -3.39 13.57
C LEU A 68 -8.16 -4.26 12.31
N CYS A 69 -8.13 -3.63 11.12
CA CYS A 69 -8.19 -4.37 9.86
C CYS A 69 -6.95 -5.22 9.66
N GLU A 70 -5.76 -4.63 9.86
CA GLU A 70 -4.47 -5.27 9.63
C GLU A 70 -3.52 -4.92 10.77
N TYR A 71 -3.21 -5.89 11.63
CA TYR A 71 -2.40 -5.62 12.82
C TYR A 71 -0.99 -5.09 12.46
N THR A 72 -0.43 -5.49 11.32
CA THR A 72 0.85 -4.96 10.84
C THR A 72 0.78 -3.48 10.46
N ALA A 73 -0.42 -2.91 10.23
CA ALA A 73 -0.64 -1.47 10.05
C ALA A 73 -0.22 -0.65 11.28
N ALA A 74 -0.03 -1.27 12.45
CA ALA A 74 0.49 -0.61 13.64
C ALA A 74 1.85 0.05 13.40
N ILE A 75 2.68 -0.51 12.50
CA ILE A 75 3.97 0.07 12.10
C ILE A 75 3.75 1.44 11.44
N ALA A 76 2.92 1.50 10.39
CA ALA A 76 2.61 2.75 9.72
C ALA A 76 1.87 3.73 10.64
N ALA A 77 0.87 3.26 11.39
CA ALA A 77 0.08 4.08 12.30
C ALA A 77 0.96 4.74 13.37
N GLY A 78 1.89 3.99 13.98
CA GLY A 78 2.83 4.52 14.96
C GLY A 78 3.78 5.56 14.37
N LEU A 79 4.35 5.30 13.19
CA LEU A 79 5.24 6.25 12.51
C LEU A 79 4.49 7.51 12.05
N LEU A 80 3.25 7.38 11.60
CA LEU A 80 2.38 8.50 11.27
C LEU A 80 2.07 9.34 12.51
N PHE A 81 1.68 8.70 13.60
CA PHE A 81 1.40 9.39 14.85
C PHE A 81 2.66 10.11 15.37
N LEU A 82 3.82 9.45 15.33
CA LEU A 82 5.11 10.05 15.67
C LEU A 82 5.41 11.27 14.81
N TYR A 83 5.22 11.18 13.48
CA TYR A 83 5.37 12.33 12.58
C TYR A 83 4.48 13.51 12.99
N MET A 84 3.21 13.24 13.34
CA MET A 84 2.24 14.26 13.72
C MET A 84 2.64 14.98 15.01
N VAL A 85 3.08 14.25 16.04
CA VAL A 85 3.46 14.83 17.34
C VAL A 85 4.86 15.42 17.34
N ALA A 86 5.83 14.79 16.66
CA ALA A 86 7.20 15.27 16.55
C ALA A 86 7.29 16.57 15.72
N GLY A 87 6.34 16.78 14.78
CA GLY A 87 6.24 18.04 14.05
C GLY A 87 5.79 19.23 14.90
N ARG A 88 5.23 18.99 16.09
CA ARG A 88 4.69 20.01 17.01
C ARG A 88 4.82 19.56 18.49
N PRO A 89 6.03 19.42 19.05
CA PRO A 89 6.24 18.78 20.35
C PRO A 89 5.51 19.51 21.50
N ALA A 90 5.42 20.84 21.44
CA ALA A 90 4.69 21.63 22.43
C ALA A 90 3.18 21.32 22.50
N LEU A 91 2.62 20.70 21.45
CA LEU A 91 1.21 20.35 21.34
C LEU A 91 0.97 18.84 21.42
N ALA A 92 2.02 18.03 21.66
CA ALA A 92 1.92 16.58 21.70
C ALA A 92 0.89 16.10 22.75
N TRP A 93 0.81 16.78 23.90
CA TRP A 93 -0.16 16.46 24.95
C TRP A 93 -1.63 16.61 24.50
N LYS A 94 -1.91 17.48 23.52
CA LYS A 94 -3.26 17.65 22.95
C LYS A 94 -3.71 16.47 22.07
N SER A 95 -2.80 15.54 21.75
CA SER A 95 -3.10 14.36 20.92
C SER A 95 -3.77 13.21 21.66
N TRP A 96 -3.98 13.32 22.99
CA TRP A 96 -4.64 12.29 23.80
C TRP A 96 -5.99 11.79 23.24
N PRO A 97 -6.86 12.60 22.59
CA PRO A 97 -8.10 12.08 22.03
C PRO A 97 -7.87 11.08 20.91
N ALA A 98 -6.74 11.17 20.20
CA ALA A 98 -6.38 10.21 19.17
C ALA A 98 -6.02 8.85 19.79
N VAL A 99 -5.29 8.86 20.90
CA VAL A 99 -4.95 7.63 21.64
C VAL A 99 -6.22 6.96 22.16
N VAL A 100 -7.11 7.75 22.78
CA VAL A 100 -8.39 7.23 23.28
C VAL A 100 -9.25 6.66 22.15
N ALA A 101 -9.42 7.40 21.05
CA ALA A 101 -10.21 6.93 19.91
C ALA A 101 -9.62 5.65 19.28
N GLY A 102 -8.29 5.57 19.13
CA GLY A 102 -7.63 4.39 18.61
C GLY A 102 -7.84 3.16 19.50
N LEU A 103 -7.69 3.33 20.83
CA LEU A 103 -7.96 2.26 21.80
C LEU A 103 -9.44 1.85 21.84
N LEU A 104 -10.37 2.81 21.71
CA LEU A 104 -11.81 2.51 21.64
C LEU A 104 -12.15 1.67 20.41
N VAL A 105 -11.55 1.96 19.26
CA VAL A 105 -11.73 1.15 18.04
C VAL A 105 -11.11 -0.24 18.18
N LEU A 106 -10.00 -0.38 18.90
CA LEU A 106 -9.36 -1.67 19.16
C LEU A 106 -9.99 -2.46 20.31
N ALA A 107 -10.79 -1.83 21.17
CA ALA A 107 -11.39 -2.46 22.34
C ALA A 107 -12.19 -3.74 22.02
N PRO A 108 -13.00 -3.82 20.93
CA PRO A 108 -13.68 -5.06 20.56
C PRO A 108 -12.72 -6.22 20.27
N PHE A 109 -11.57 -5.96 19.67
CA PHE A 109 -10.55 -6.99 19.42
C PHE A 109 -9.92 -7.48 20.74
N PHE A 110 -9.61 -6.57 21.66
CA PHE A 110 -9.10 -6.96 22.98
C PHE A 110 -10.13 -7.73 23.81
N ALA A 111 -11.40 -7.31 23.77
CA ALA A 111 -12.49 -8.04 24.40
C ALA A 111 -12.66 -9.43 23.79
N TYR A 112 -12.63 -9.54 22.46
CA TYR A 112 -12.71 -10.81 21.74
C TYR A 112 -11.56 -11.76 22.13
N THR A 113 -10.32 -11.29 22.07
CA THR A 113 -9.15 -12.12 22.39
C THR A 113 -9.14 -12.55 23.85
N PHE A 114 -9.45 -11.64 24.78
CA PHE A 114 -9.56 -11.98 26.19
C PHE A 114 -10.68 -12.99 26.47
N HIS A 115 -11.84 -12.84 25.82
CA HIS A 115 -12.98 -13.73 26.03
C HIS A 115 -12.70 -15.15 25.51
N ILE A 116 -12.06 -15.29 24.34
CA ILE A 116 -11.78 -16.60 23.73
C ILE A 116 -10.55 -17.27 24.35
N PHE A 117 -9.48 -16.51 24.61
CA PHE A 117 -8.18 -17.06 25.02
C PHE A 117 -7.87 -16.89 26.51
N GLY A 118 -8.73 -16.20 27.28
CA GLY A 118 -8.49 -15.90 28.70
C GLY A 118 -7.36 -14.89 28.96
N ARG A 119 -6.76 -14.35 27.89
CA ARG A 119 -5.68 -13.36 27.91
C ARG A 119 -5.69 -12.54 26.62
N PHE A 120 -5.03 -11.39 26.63
CA PHE A 120 -4.72 -10.71 25.38
C PHE A 120 -3.70 -11.54 24.60
N ALA A 121 -4.06 -11.88 23.38
CA ALA A 121 -3.25 -12.69 22.49
C ALA A 121 -3.47 -12.26 21.05
N ILE A 122 -2.45 -12.43 20.21
CA ILE A 122 -2.64 -12.33 18.76
C ILE A 122 -3.13 -13.70 18.28
N PRO A 123 -4.27 -13.78 17.56
CA PRO A 123 -4.84 -15.07 17.16
C PRO A 123 -3.86 -15.99 16.40
N TYR A 124 -2.88 -15.43 15.70
CA TYR A 124 -1.82 -16.17 15.01
C TYR A 124 -0.93 -17.03 15.94
N GLU A 125 -0.91 -16.78 17.25
CA GLU A 125 -0.28 -17.69 18.23
C GLU A 125 -0.95 -19.07 18.25
N PHE A 126 -2.20 -19.17 17.79
CA PHE A 126 -3.02 -20.37 17.80
C PHE A 126 -3.25 -20.92 16.38
N GLU A 127 -2.32 -20.65 15.47
CA GLU A 127 -2.36 -21.22 14.11
C GLU A 127 -2.55 -22.75 14.14
N ARG A 128 -3.42 -23.25 13.25
CA ARG A 128 -3.81 -24.68 13.26
C ARG A 128 -2.68 -25.58 12.78
N MET A 129 -1.88 -25.11 11.82
CA MET A 129 -0.77 -25.89 11.28
C MET A 129 0.45 -25.71 12.17
N ASP A 130 1.01 -26.83 12.65
CA ASP A 130 2.16 -26.83 13.56
C ASP A 130 3.33 -26.01 13.03
N LEU A 131 3.65 -26.14 11.74
CA LEU A 131 4.70 -25.35 11.09
C LEU A 131 4.52 -23.84 11.27
N PHE A 132 3.32 -23.30 11.05
CA PHE A 132 3.09 -21.86 11.19
C PHE A 132 3.06 -21.43 12.64
N ARG A 133 2.52 -22.28 13.51
CA ARG A 133 2.46 -22.02 14.96
C ARG A 133 3.87 -21.99 15.58
N GLU A 134 4.71 -22.96 15.27
CA GLU A 134 6.09 -23.04 15.74
C GLU A 134 6.90 -21.84 15.27
N GLN A 135 6.79 -21.48 13.99
CA GLN A 135 7.48 -20.32 13.45
C GLN A 135 6.95 -18.99 14.02
N MET A 136 5.65 -18.87 14.28
CA MET A 136 5.08 -17.70 14.97
C MET A 136 5.53 -17.60 16.43
N ALA A 137 5.87 -18.71 17.08
CA ALA A 137 6.39 -18.72 18.45
C ALA A 137 7.86 -18.26 18.56
N GLU A 138 8.58 -18.19 17.43
CA GLU A 138 9.95 -17.66 17.40
C GLU A 138 9.97 -16.13 17.45
N GLY A 139 10.88 -15.58 18.26
CA GLY A 139 11.07 -14.13 18.38
C GLY A 139 9.79 -13.39 18.80
N PHE A 140 9.43 -12.34 18.05
CA PHE A 140 8.15 -11.65 18.23
C PHE A 140 7.23 -11.96 17.05
N MET A 141 6.34 -12.95 17.19
CA MET A 141 5.40 -13.37 16.13
C MET A 141 6.11 -13.78 14.82
N GLY A 142 7.16 -14.59 14.94
CA GLY A 142 7.97 -15.04 13.80
C GLY A 142 8.87 -13.97 13.19
N LEU A 143 9.17 -12.90 13.94
CA LEU A 143 10.21 -11.93 13.58
C LEU A 143 11.55 -12.35 14.16
N GLY A 144 12.51 -12.60 13.27
CA GLY A 144 13.93 -12.78 13.59
C GLY A 144 14.76 -11.54 13.24
N HIS A 145 16.00 -11.75 12.78
CA HIS A 145 16.85 -10.67 12.30
C HIS A 145 16.54 -10.30 10.85
N PRO A 146 16.56 -8.99 10.49
CA PRO A 146 16.45 -8.55 9.10
C PRO A 146 17.52 -9.18 8.21
N ARG A 147 17.11 -9.72 7.05
CA ARG A 147 18.00 -10.37 6.09
C ARG A 147 18.14 -9.52 4.83
N LEU A 148 19.36 -9.06 4.54
CA LEU A 148 19.62 -8.20 3.38
C LEU A 148 19.22 -8.85 2.05
N ALA A 149 19.48 -10.16 1.89
CA ALA A 149 19.06 -10.93 0.73
C ALA A 149 17.53 -10.91 0.55
N VAL A 150 16.77 -11.03 1.65
CA VAL A 150 15.31 -10.95 1.61
C VAL A 150 14.84 -9.53 1.29
N ALA A 151 15.48 -8.52 1.87
CA ALA A 151 15.19 -7.12 1.54
C ALA A 151 15.35 -6.87 0.03
N ALA A 152 16.41 -7.40 -0.60
CA ALA A 152 16.58 -7.34 -2.05
C ALA A 152 15.48 -8.11 -2.81
N LEU A 153 15.13 -9.32 -2.34
CA LEU A 153 14.08 -10.15 -2.95
C LEU A 153 12.70 -9.50 -2.99
N VAL A 154 12.33 -8.77 -1.93
CA VAL A 154 11.03 -8.09 -1.82
C VAL A 154 11.02 -6.67 -2.39
N THR A 155 12.19 -6.11 -2.71
CA THR A 155 12.29 -4.75 -3.27
C THR A 155 12.64 -4.72 -4.75
N VAL A 156 13.77 -5.31 -5.15
CA VAL A 156 14.39 -5.09 -6.47
C VAL A 156 14.49 -6.34 -7.34
N LEU A 157 14.33 -7.55 -6.78
CA LEU A 157 14.46 -8.77 -7.58
C LEU A 157 13.12 -9.24 -8.15
N PRO A 158 13.11 -9.92 -9.32
CA PRO A 158 11.87 -10.31 -9.99
C PRO A 158 10.94 -11.23 -9.18
N TYR A 159 11.45 -11.98 -8.19
CA TYR A 159 10.60 -12.91 -7.44
C TYR A 159 9.43 -12.20 -6.73
N ARG A 160 9.72 -11.20 -5.90
CA ARG A 160 8.73 -10.46 -5.09
C ARG A 160 8.92 -8.95 -5.13
N GLY A 161 9.89 -8.46 -5.90
CA GLY A 161 10.36 -7.08 -5.90
C GLY A 161 9.26 -6.08 -6.21
N VAL A 162 8.86 -5.30 -5.21
CA VAL A 162 7.83 -4.27 -5.38
C VAL A 162 8.20 -3.25 -6.46
N LEU A 163 9.49 -2.93 -6.63
CA LEU A 163 9.97 -1.96 -7.62
C LEU A 163 9.98 -2.54 -9.04
N ILE A 164 10.05 -3.86 -9.18
CA ILE A 164 9.90 -4.53 -10.49
C ILE A 164 8.43 -4.54 -10.90
N HIS A 165 7.54 -4.84 -9.96
CA HIS A 165 6.10 -4.93 -10.25
C HIS A 165 5.43 -3.54 -10.37
N SER A 166 5.94 -2.54 -9.64
CA SER A 166 5.42 -1.17 -9.59
C SER A 166 6.53 -0.16 -9.92
N PRO A 167 6.99 -0.09 -11.19
CA PRO A 167 8.20 0.64 -11.55
C PRO A 167 8.15 2.16 -11.29
N PHE A 168 6.94 2.75 -11.23
CA PHE A 168 6.78 4.17 -10.88
C PHE A 168 7.24 4.49 -9.45
N LEU A 169 7.33 3.49 -8.57
CA LEU A 169 7.87 3.66 -7.22
C LEU A 169 9.36 4.01 -7.24
N ILE A 170 10.13 3.60 -8.26
CA ILE A 170 11.54 3.99 -8.40
C ILE A 170 11.65 5.51 -8.48
N LEU A 171 10.82 6.15 -9.31
CA LEU A 171 10.76 7.60 -9.44
C LEU A 171 10.32 8.26 -8.12
N SER A 172 9.34 7.66 -7.45
CA SER A 172 8.80 8.18 -6.19
C SER A 172 9.83 8.12 -5.05
N LEU A 173 10.58 7.03 -4.94
CA LEU A 173 11.66 6.89 -3.98
C LEU A 173 12.85 7.80 -4.31
N GLY A 174 13.17 7.99 -5.59
CA GLY A 174 14.14 9.02 -6.02
C GLY A 174 13.71 10.43 -5.60
N ALA A 175 12.42 10.74 -5.76
CA ALA A 175 11.83 11.99 -5.29
C ALA A 175 11.91 12.16 -3.77
N VAL A 176 11.81 11.08 -2.98
CA VAL A 176 12.05 11.12 -1.52
C VAL A 176 13.46 11.57 -1.21
N VAL A 177 14.46 10.92 -1.81
CA VAL A 177 15.88 11.22 -1.53
C VAL A 177 16.19 12.67 -1.90
N ALA A 178 15.72 13.13 -3.06
CA ALA A 178 15.88 14.51 -3.48
C ALA A 178 15.16 15.50 -2.54
N ALA A 179 13.93 15.18 -2.12
CA ALA A 179 13.18 16.01 -1.17
C ALA A 179 13.84 16.05 0.22
N LEU A 180 14.43 14.95 0.69
CA LEU A 180 15.17 14.95 1.95
C LEU A 180 16.39 15.87 1.88
N ALA A 181 17.14 15.87 0.78
CA ALA A 181 18.29 16.74 0.61
C ALA A 181 17.90 18.23 0.50
N ALA A 182 16.90 18.54 -0.33
CA ALA A 182 16.58 19.91 -0.72
C ALA A 182 15.52 20.59 0.16
N ALA A 183 14.55 19.84 0.70
CA ALA A 183 13.43 20.44 1.43
C ALA A 183 13.79 20.81 2.88
N ARG A 184 12.95 21.64 3.48
CA ARG A 184 13.06 22.10 4.87
C ARG A 184 11.73 21.97 5.60
N GLY A 185 11.79 21.98 6.93
CA GLY A 185 10.62 21.96 7.82
C GLY A 185 9.63 20.83 7.49
N ARG A 186 8.35 21.18 7.33
CA ARG A 186 7.24 20.23 7.15
C ARG A 186 7.40 19.33 5.93
N GLN A 187 7.94 19.85 4.82
CA GLN A 187 8.12 19.06 3.59
C GLN A 187 9.18 17.96 3.78
N ARG A 188 10.29 18.28 4.44
CA ARG A 188 11.31 17.29 4.81
C ARG A 188 10.74 16.25 5.78
N GLY A 189 9.91 16.67 6.72
CA GLY A 189 9.19 15.77 7.62
C GLY A 189 8.28 14.78 6.88
N ARG A 190 7.51 15.24 5.88
CA ARG A 190 6.67 14.38 5.04
C ARG A 190 7.49 13.36 4.26
N ALA A 191 8.60 13.79 3.65
CA ALA A 191 9.50 12.90 2.93
C ALA A 191 10.12 11.84 3.87
N ALA A 192 10.56 12.25 5.06
CA ALA A 192 11.13 11.35 6.06
C ALA A 192 10.11 10.34 6.57
N MET A 193 8.86 10.77 6.83
CA MET A 193 7.76 9.89 7.21
C MET A 193 7.48 8.83 6.13
N CYS A 194 7.37 9.24 4.86
CA CYS A 194 7.13 8.30 3.76
C CYS A 194 8.27 7.28 3.64
N LEU A 195 9.53 7.74 3.75
CA LEU A 195 10.69 6.85 3.73
C LEU A 195 10.70 5.89 4.92
N ALA A 196 10.42 6.41 6.12
CA ALA A 196 10.44 5.63 7.35
C ALA A 196 9.40 4.51 7.31
N ILE A 197 8.18 4.80 6.85
CA ILE A 197 7.13 3.79 6.67
C ILE A 197 7.59 2.73 5.68
N PHE A 198 8.03 3.11 4.47
CA PHE A 198 8.48 2.14 3.48
C PHE A 198 9.64 1.28 3.97
N ALA A 199 10.67 1.90 4.56
CA ALA A 199 11.83 1.21 5.12
C ALA A 199 11.44 0.27 6.27
N ALA A 200 10.54 0.69 7.16
CA ALA A 200 10.08 -0.14 8.28
C ALA A 200 9.37 -1.42 7.79
N TYR A 201 8.56 -1.33 6.73
CA TYR A 201 7.93 -2.52 6.14
C TYR A 201 8.91 -3.42 5.40
N VAL A 202 9.94 -2.87 4.74
CA VAL A 202 11.03 -3.67 4.16
C VAL A 202 11.78 -4.42 5.27
N ILE A 203 12.13 -3.73 6.37
CA ILE A 203 12.82 -4.32 7.52
C ILE A 203 11.96 -5.41 8.14
N PHE A 204 10.69 -5.11 8.45
CA PHE A 204 9.71 -6.05 8.98
C PHE A 204 9.60 -7.30 8.09
N ASN A 205 9.35 -7.12 6.80
CA ASN A 205 9.18 -8.25 5.88
C ASN A 205 10.48 -9.07 5.78
N SER A 206 11.65 -8.43 5.82
CA SER A 206 12.94 -9.13 5.75
C SER A 206 13.28 -9.95 7.00
N ALA A 207 12.73 -9.55 8.14
CA ALA A 207 12.87 -10.23 9.43
C ALA A 207 11.83 -11.33 9.63
N TYR A 208 10.70 -11.26 8.92
CA TYR A 208 9.59 -12.20 9.08
C TYR A 208 9.92 -13.58 8.51
N TYR A 209 9.54 -14.65 9.22
CA TYR A 209 9.81 -16.03 8.79
C TYR A 209 9.17 -16.32 7.42
N MET A 210 7.88 -15.97 7.23
CA MET A 210 7.13 -16.14 5.99
C MET A 210 7.22 -14.89 5.12
N TRP A 211 8.46 -14.45 4.89
CA TRP A 211 8.74 -13.24 4.14
C TRP A 211 8.23 -13.29 2.68
N TRP A 212 8.12 -14.48 2.08
CA TRP A 212 7.62 -14.66 0.72
C TRP A 212 6.11 -14.43 0.60
N GLY A 213 5.39 -14.39 1.73
CA GLY A 213 3.96 -14.06 1.75
C GLY A 213 3.05 -15.11 1.13
N GLY A 214 3.46 -16.38 1.10
CA GLY A 214 2.64 -17.48 0.55
C GLY A 214 2.23 -17.27 -0.92
N TRP A 215 1.08 -17.83 -1.30
CA TRP A 215 0.49 -17.62 -2.63
C TRP A 215 -0.02 -16.19 -2.76
N SER A 216 0.75 -15.44 -3.52
CA SER A 216 0.59 -14.00 -3.68
C SER A 216 1.29 -13.59 -4.96
N PHE A 217 1.00 -12.40 -5.47
CA PHE A 217 1.77 -11.74 -6.51
C PHE A 217 2.44 -10.50 -5.91
N SER A 218 3.77 -10.36 -6.01
CA SER A 218 4.54 -9.34 -5.27
C SER A 218 4.68 -9.62 -3.76
N ALA A 219 5.40 -8.75 -3.06
CA ALA A 219 5.61 -8.81 -1.61
C ALA A 219 4.43 -8.19 -0.83
N ARG A 220 3.36 -8.98 -0.64
CA ARG A 220 2.09 -8.51 -0.06
C ARG A 220 2.21 -7.79 1.29
N HIS A 221 3.20 -8.15 2.10
CA HIS A 221 3.44 -7.53 3.41
C HIS A 221 3.82 -6.04 3.29
N LEU A 222 4.30 -5.59 2.13
CA LEU A 222 4.56 -4.17 1.87
C LEU A 222 3.32 -3.40 1.41
N ALA A 223 2.17 -4.05 1.18
CA ALA A 223 0.97 -3.39 0.68
C ALA A 223 0.58 -2.12 1.48
N PRO A 224 0.63 -2.11 2.83
CA PRO A 224 0.35 -0.90 3.60
C PRO A 224 1.27 0.29 3.33
N ALA A 225 2.50 0.03 2.87
CA ALA A 225 3.53 1.05 2.66
C ALA A 225 3.55 1.64 1.23
N VAL A 226 2.96 0.95 0.25
CA VAL A 226 3.09 1.33 -1.17
C VAL A 226 2.54 2.72 -1.45
N CYS A 227 1.35 3.05 -0.92
CA CYS A 227 0.76 4.36 -1.11
C CYS A 227 1.65 5.46 -0.51
N PHE A 228 2.28 5.20 0.63
CA PHE A 228 3.23 6.13 1.25
C PHE A 228 4.54 6.27 0.46
N ALA A 229 5.02 5.20 -0.17
CA ALA A 229 6.18 5.25 -1.06
C ALA A 229 5.91 6.07 -2.33
N ALA A 230 4.65 6.16 -2.77
CA ALA A 230 4.23 6.90 -3.96
C ALA A 230 3.94 8.39 -3.70
N LEU A 231 3.45 8.76 -2.51
CA LEU A 231 3.14 10.16 -2.13
C LEU A 231 4.22 11.20 -2.49
N PRO A 232 5.53 10.91 -2.32
CA PRO A 232 6.61 11.86 -2.61
C PRO A 232 6.71 12.28 -4.07
N ALA A 233 6.10 11.54 -5.01
CA ALA A 233 5.98 11.96 -6.41
C ALA A 233 5.30 13.32 -6.56
N ALA A 234 4.45 13.72 -5.60
CA ALA A 234 3.81 15.03 -5.58
C ALA A 234 4.81 16.20 -5.52
N PHE A 235 5.99 16.01 -4.93
CA PHE A 235 7.01 17.06 -4.82
C PHE A 235 7.59 17.47 -6.18
N PHE A 236 7.67 16.52 -7.12
CA PHE A 236 8.25 16.72 -8.44
C PHE A 236 7.21 16.75 -9.56
N TRP A 237 5.92 16.71 -9.24
CA TRP A 237 4.83 16.65 -10.23
C TRP A 237 4.78 17.83 -11.21
N ARG A 238 5.38 18.98 -10.85
CA ARG A 238 5.47 20.15 -11.74
C ARG A 238 6.54 19.97 -12.83
N ASN A 239 7.50 19.07 -12.63
CA ASN A 239 8.48 18.73 -13.64
C ASN A 239 7.81 17.82 -14.68
N GLU A 240 7.80 18.26 -15.93
CA GLU A 240 7.07 17.56 -17.00
C GLU A 240 7.67 16.19 -17.32
N ALA A 241 8.99 16.08 -17.41
CA ALA A 241 9.66 14.80 -17.65
C ALA A 241 9.38 13.80 -16.53
N PHE A 242 9.43 14.24 -15.27
CA PHE A 242 9.08 13.42 -14.11
C PHE A 242 7.62 12.96 -14.17
N ARG A 243 6.69 13.88 -14.43
CA ARG A 243 5.25 13.59 -14.52
C ARG A 243 4.97 12.56 -15.60
N TRP A 244 5.49 12.75 -16.81
CA TRP A 244 5.28 11.80 -17.91
C TRP A 244 5.93 10.46 -17.66
N SER A 245 7.14 10.43 -17.07
CA SER A 245 7.78 9.19 -16.67
C SER A 245 6.94 8.44 -15.63
N PHE A 246 6.42 9.14 -14.61
CA PHE A 246 5.53 8.57 -13.62
C PHE A 246 4.24 8.01 -14.25
N VAL A 247 3.67 8.73 -15.22
CA VAL A 247 2.48 8.26 -15.95
C VAL A 247 2.80 7.00 -16.76
N VAL A 248 3.88 6.98 -17.53
CA VAL A 248 4.27 5.83 -18.36
C VAL A 248 4.54 4.59 -17.50
N PHE A 249 5.39 4.72 -16.46
CA PHE A 249 5.66 3.60 -15.55
C PHE A 249 4.45 3.21 -14.70
N GLY A 250 3.58 4.17 -14.38
CA GLY A 250 2.31 3.92 -13.72
C GLY A 250 1.40 3.07 -14.59
N LEU A 251 1.22 3.43 -15.87
CA LEU A 251 0.41 2.69 -16.84
C LEU A 251 0.99 1.29 -17.11
N MET A 252 2.32 1.16 -17.15
CA MET A 252 2.98 -0.15 -17.21
C MET A 252 2.61 -1.01 -16.00
N GLY A 253 2.66 -0.44 -14.80
CA GLY A 253 2.21 -1.09 -13.57
C GLY A 253 0.73 -1.48 -13.64
N VAL A 254 -0.14 -0.60 -14.17
CA VAL A 254 -1.58 -0.87 -14.31
C VAL A 254 -1.81 -2.06 -15.24
N ALA A 255 -1.15 -2.07 -16.40
CA ALA A 255 -1.26 -3.17 -17.35
C ALA A 255 -0.84 -4.50 -16.72
N LEU A 256 0.28 -4.51 -15.99
CA LEU A 256 0.80 -5.69 -15.30
C LEU A 256 -0.19 -6.20 -14.23
N HIS A 257 -0.66 -5.32 -13.34
CA HIS A 257 -1.57 -5.72 -12.26
C HIS A 257 -2.97 -6.06 -12.76
N LEU A 258 -3.43 -5.47 -13.88
CA LEU A 258 -4.67 -5.85 -14.53
C LEU A 258 -4.63 -7.30 -15.03
N VAL A 259 -3.52 -7.70 -15.65
CA VAL A 259 -3.32 -9.10 -16.09
C VAL A 259 -3.30 -10.04 -14.89
N VAL A 260 -2.62 -9.66 -13.81
CA VAL A 260 -2.61 -10.44 -12.55
C VAL A 260 -4.02 -10.63 -11.99
N VAL A 261 -4.82 -9.55 -11.92
CA VAL A 261 -6.22 -9.61 -11.49
C VAL A 261 -7.06 -10.47 -12.42
N ALA A 262 -6.83 -10.38 -13.72
CA ALA A 262 -7.56 -11.18 -14.70
C ALA A 262 -7.28 -12.68 -14.55
N VAL A 263 -6.07 -13.07 -14.15
CA VAL A 263 -5.69 -14.48 -13.98
C VAL A 263 -5.96 -14.93 -12.55
N ASP A 264 -5.09 -14.55 -11.63
CA ASP A 264 -5.15 -14.90 -10.21
C ASP A 264 -4.15 -14.02 -9.44
N PRO A 265 -4.60 -13.18 -8.49
CA PRO A 265 -3.75 -12.48 -7.51
C PRO A 265 -2.95 -13.39 -6.57
N GLN A 266 -3.37 -14.65 -6.40
CA GLN A 266 -2.76 -15.65 -5.51
C GLN A 266 -2.33 -16.90 -6.28
N PRO A 267 -1.53 -16.74 -7.36
CA PRO A 267 -1.17 -17.88 -8.19
C PRO A 267 -0.48 -18.94 -7.35
N ARG A 268 -0.88 -20.20 -7.54
CA ARG A 268 -0.26 -21.32 -6.84
C ARG A 268 1.22 -21.35 -7.19
N ASP A 269 2.04 -21.07 -6.21
CA ASP A 269 3.47 -21.20 -6.36
C ASP A 269 3.83 -22.70 -6.19
N LEU A 270 4.50 -23.29 -7.18
CA LEU A 270 4.83 -24.73 -7.22
C LEU A 270 5.58 -25.18 -5.96
N ASN A 271 6.30 -24.25 -5.34
CA ASN A 271 6.89 -24.43 -4.02
C ASN A 271 5.97 -23.76 -2.98
N ALA A 272 5.16 -24.56 -2.29
CA ALA A 272 4.41 -24.09 -1.13
C ALA A 272 5.33 -23.47 -0.04
N PHE A 273 6.61 -23.86 -0.06
CA PHE A 273 7.65 -23.42 0.88
C PHE A 273 8.95 -23.07 0.15
N THR A 274 9.02 -21.90 -0.47
CA THR A 274 10.28 -21.40 -1.04
C THR A 274 11.16 -20.84 0.08
N THR A 275 12.19 -21.59 0.49
CA THR A 275 13.14 -21.11 1.48
C THR A 275 14.13 -20.12 0.86
N LEU A 276 14.75 -19.27 1.69
CA LEU A 276 15.81 -18.38 1.23
C LEU A 276 16.99 -19.19 0.64
N GLY A 277 17.33 -20.33 1.24
CA GLY A 277 18.39 -21.21 0.73
C GLY A 277 18.08 -21.75 -0.66
N MET A 278 16.83 -22.11 -0.93
CA MET A 278 16.40 -22.52 -2.27
C MET A 278 16.59 -21.38 -3.28
N LEU A 279 16.15 -20.16 -2.98
CA LEU A 279 16.26 -19.02 -3.89
C LEU A 279 17.69 -18.59 -4.19
N LEU A 280 18.59 -18.76 -3.22
CA LEU A 280 20.01 -18.43 -3.37
C LEU A 280 20.80 -19.56 -4.05
N HIS A 281 20.20 -20.75 -4.22
CA HIS A 281 20.86 -21.85 -4.89
C HIS A 281 20.97 -21.57 -6.40
N PRO A 282 22.15 -21.75 -7.04
CA PRO A 282 22.33 -21.41 -8.45
C PRO A 282 21.32 -22.07 -9.40
N SER A 283 21.00 -23.35 -9.18
CA SER A 283 20.02 -24.08 -10.01
C SER A 283 18.59 -23.52 -9.90
N PHE A 284 18.28 -22.79 -8.83
CA PHE A 284 16.99 -22.15 -8.67
C PHE A 284 16.82 -20.98 -9.64
N SER A 285 17.90 -20.25 -9.93
CA SER A 285 17.86 -19.16 -10.93
C SER A 285 17.60 -19.67 -12.36
N GLU A 286 18.04 -20.90 -12.66
CA GLU A 286 17.81 -21.55 -13.96
C GLU A 286 16.36 -22.07 -14.10
N THR A 287 15.75 -22.48 -12.99
CA THR A 287 14.44 -23.15 -12.99
C THR A 287 13.29 -22.20 -12.65
N TYR A 288 13.58 -21.11 -11.92
CA TYR A 288 12.56 -20.27 -11.29
C TYR A 288 12.60 -18.85 -11.84
N THR A 289 12.12 -18.73 -13.08
CA THR A 289 11.90 -17.46 -13.75
C THR A 289 10.79 -16.64 -13.07
N TRP A 290 10.71 -15.36 -13.42
CA TRP A 290 9.72 -14.45 -12.88
C TRP A 290 8.30 -15.01 -12.98
N LEU A 291 7.57 -15.00 -11.86
CA LEU A 291 6.22 -15.55 -11.74
C LEU A 291 5.25 -15.02 -12.81
N PHE A 292 5.42 -13.75 -13.18
CA PHE A 292 4.60 -13.13 -14.22
C PHE A 292 4.80 -13.79 -15.59
N SER A 293 6.05 -13.91 -16.04
CA SER A 293 6.35 -14.44 -17.38
C SER A 293 6.15 -15.96 -17.47
N ARG A 294 6.36 -16.69 -16.37
CA ARG A 294 6.26 -18.15 -16.37
C ARG A 294 4.82 -18.68 -16.30
N HIS A 295 3.92 -17.95 -15.65
CA HIS A 295 2.58 -18.47 -15.30
C HIS A 295 1.49 -17.48 -15.66
N ILE A 296 1.52 -16.28 -15.08
CA ILE A 296 0.44 -15.29 -15.24
C ILE A 296 0.24 -14.92 -16.73
N TRP A 297 1.31 -14.57 -17.43
CA TRP A 297 1.22 -14.13 -18.83
C TRP A 297 0.78 -15.25 -19.79
N PRO A 298 1.36 -16.47 -19.76
CA PRO A 298 0.85 -17.60 -20.54
C PRO A 298 -0.63 -17.91 -20.26
N SER A 299 -1.03 -18.00 -18.98
CA SER A 299 -2.43 -18.27 -18.61
C SER A 299 -3.38 -17.19 -19.14
N PHE A 300 -2.99 -15.92 -19.04
CA PHE A 300 -3.76 -14.82 -19.62
C PHE A 300 -3.94 -14.97 -21.14
N MET A 301 -2.88 -15.34 -21.86
CA MET A 301 -2.93 -15.50 -23.32
C MET A 301 -3.73 -16.72 -23.77
N LEU A 302 -3.66 -17.81 -23.01
CA LEU A 302 -4.45 -19.03 -23.26
C LEU A 302 -5.94 -18.85 -22.91
N GLY A 303 -6.29 -17.79 -22.17
CA GLY A 303 -7.65 -17.52 -21.73
C GLY A 303 -8.03 -18.23 -20.43
N ASP A 304 -7.03 -18.72 -19.70
CA ASP A 304 -7.15 -19.24 -18.33
C ASP A 304 -7.25 -18.07 -17.34
N THR A 305 -8.29 -17.26 -17.51
CA THR A 305 -8.60 -16.10 -16.67
C THR A 305 -9.73 -16.44 -15.70
N ALA A 306 -9.80 -15.72 -14.59
CA ALA A 306 -10.97 -15.71 -13.73
C ALA A 306 -12.26 -15.41 -14.54
N PRO A 307 -13.40 -16.02 -14.16
CA PRO A 307 -14.67 -15.80 -14.84
C PRO A 307 -15.01 -14.31 -14.97
N ASN A 308 -15.31 -13.88 -16.19
CA ASN A 308 -15.65 -12.49 -16.47
C ASN A 308 -16.80 -12.33 -17.47
N ALA A 309 -17.35 -11.12 -17.54
CA ALA A 309 -18.50 -10.81 -18.38
C ALA A 309 -18.24 -11.06 -19.87
N GLY A 310 -17.01 -10.90 -20.37
CA GLY A 310 -16.70 -11.19 -21.78
C GLY A 310 -16.71 -12.67 -22.10
N GLN A 311 -16.20 -13.51 -21.18
CA GLN A 311 -16.33 -14.96 -21.30
C GLN A 311 -17.78 -15.40 -21.21
N TRP A 312 -18.56 -14.85 -20.26
CA TRP A 312 -19.93 -15.29 -20.01
C TRP A 312 -20.93 -14.81 -21.07
N LEU A 313 -20.86 -13.54 -21.47
CA LEU A 313 -21.82 -12.94 -22.41
C LEU A 313 -21.49 -13.21 -23.87
N ALA A 314 -20.21 -13.33 -24.21
CA ALA A 314 -19.75 -13.33 -25.60
C ALA A 314 -18.80 -14.49 -25.94
N GLY A 315 -18.51 -15.40 -25.01
CA GLY A 315 -17.60 -16.52 -25.23
C GLY A 315 -16.15 -16.13 -25.52
N LEU A 316 -15.78 -14.86 -25.25
CA LEU A 316 -14.47 -14.30 -25.55
C LEU A 316 -13.40 -14.90 -24.62
N ARG A 317 -12.21 -15.19 -25.15
CA ARG A 317 -11.10 -15.78 -24.39
C ARG A 317 -9.86 -14.89 -24.40
N GLY A 318 -9.03 -15.06 -23.37
CA GLY A 318 -7.78 -14.32 -23.20
C GLY A 318 -8.00 -12.81 -23.20
N PRO A 319 -7.15 -12.02 -23.88
CA PRO A 319 -7.25 -10.56 -23.89
C PRO A 319 -8.62 -10.03 -24.34
N SER A 320 -9.27 -10.73 -25.28
CA SER A 320 -10.58 -10.31 -25.81
C SER A 320 -11.69 -10.37 -24.74
N GLY A 321 -11.56 -11.25 -23.75
CA GLY A 321 -12.52 -11.36 -22.63
C GLY A 321 -12.62 -10.10 -21.78
N LEU A 322 -11.57 -9.26 -21.77
CA LEU A 322 -11.56 -8.01 -21.01
C LEU A 322 -12.21 -6.83 -21.75
N VAL A 323 -12.51 -6.95 -23.05
CA VAL A 323 -13.08 -5.84 -23.84
C VAL A 323 -14.41 -5.33 -23.28
N PRO A 324 -15.38 -6.19 -22.91
CA PRO A 324 -16.64 -5.72 -22.31
C PRO A 324 -16.44 -5.05 -20.95
N LEU A 325 -15.47 -5.54 -20.15
CA LEU A 325 -15.11 -4.94 -18.88
C LEU A 325 -14.48 -3.55 -19.05
N LEU A 326 -13.58 -3.38 -20.02
CA LEU A 326 -13.02 -2.07 -20.38
C LEU A 326 -14.13 -1.09 -20.77
N GLY A 327 -15.09 -1.53 -21.58
CA GLY A 327 -16.27 -0.73 -21.92
C GLY A 327 -17.06 -0.30 -20.68
N LEU A 328 -17.31 -1.22 -19.74
CA LEU A 328 -18.03 -0.92 -18.49
C LEU A 328 -17.26 0.08 -17.61
N TRP A 329 -15.93 -0.05 -17.50
CA TRP A 329 -15.11 0.90 -16.76
C TRP A 329 -15.05 2.28 -17.42
N LEU A 330 -15.01 2.35 -18.75
CA LEU A 330 -15.08 3.62 -19.48
C LEU A 330 -16.44 4.31 -19.28
N LEU A 331 -17.53 3.54 -19.28
CA LEU A 331 -18.87 4.05 -18.99
C LEU A 331 -18.96 4.55 -17.54
N ALA A 332 -18.44 3.80 -16.58
CA ALA A 332 -18.39 4.21 -15.18
C ALA A 332 -17.56 5.48 -14.99
N ALA A 333 -16.39 5.57 -15.60
CA ALA A 333 -15.55 6.77 -15.57
C ALA A 333 -16.26 7.97 -16.22
N GLY A 334 -16.97 7.76 -17.33
CA GLY A 334 -17.81 8.76 -17.97
C GLY A 334 -18.93 9.26 -17.07
N ALA A 335 -19.66 8.34 -16.43
CA ALA A 335 -20.74 8.65 -15.49
C ALA A 335 -20.22 9.41 -14.27
N ILE A 336 -19.13 8.97 -13.65
CA ILE A 336 -18.48 9.67 -12.53
C ILE A 336 -18.08 11.08 -12.96
N ARG A 337 -17.52 11.26 -14.15
CA ARG A 337 -17.13 12.57 -14.66
C ARG A 337 -18.34 13.49 -14.88
N ILE A 338 -19.47 12.95 -15.34
CA ILE A 338 -20.73 13.71 -15.50
C ILE A 338 -21.26 14.12 -14.12
N LEU A 339 -21.35 13.18 -13.18
CA LEU A 339 -21.81 13.43 -11.82
C LEU A 339 -20.92 14.45 -11.08
N ALA A 340 -19.60 14.35 -11.24
CA ALA A 340 -18.64 15.29 -10.66
C ALA A 340 -18.69 16.70 -11.28
N ARG A 341 -19.25 16.85 -12.50
CA ARG A 341 -19.50 18.17 -13.11
C ARG A 341 -20.82 18.79 -12.64
N GLY A 342 -21.82 17.96 -12.36
CA GLY A 342 -23.13 18.40 -11.86
C GLY A 342 -23.14 18.70 -10.35
N ALA A 343 -22.31 17.99 -9.59
CA ALA A 343 -22.06 18.33 -8.20
C ALA A 343 -21.03 19.48 -8.16
N GLN A 344 -21.46 20.68 -7.78
CA GLN A 344 -20.54 21.68 -7.23
C GLN A 344 -19.98 21.15 -5.90
N VAL A 345 -19.14 20.13 -5.96
CA VAL A 345 -18.37 19.71 -4.80
C VAL A 345 -17.28 20.75 -4.68
N SER A 346 -17.46 21.69 -3.76
CA SER A 346 -16.43 22.62 -3.32
C SER A 346 -15.30 21.82 -2.67
N PHE A 347 -14.44 21.22 -3.50
CA PHE A 347 -13.14 20.77 -3.04
C PHE A 347 -12.34 22.01 -2.72
N ILE A 348 -11.88 22.10 -1.47
CA ILE A 348 -11.04 23.17 -0.95
C ILE A 348 -9.94 23.47 -1.97
N ASP A 349 -10.00 24.66 -2.56
CA ASP A 349 -8.98 25.14 -3.48
C ASP A 349 -7.69 25.41 -2.68
N LEU A 350 -6.78 24.43 -2.70
CA LEU A 350 -5.47 24.53 -2.04
C LEU A 350 -4.51 25.50 -2.74
N SER A 351 -4.94 26.22 -3.78
CA SER A 351 -4.10 27.18 -4.51
C SER A 351 -4.08 28.60 -3.92
N THR A 352 -5.01 28.94 -3.01
CA THR A 352 -5.11 30.30 -2.45
C THR A 352 -4.19 30.57 -1.25
N SER A 353 -3.62 29.55 -0.60
CA SER A 353 -2.68 29.75 0.53
C SER A 353 -1.25 30.10 0.11
N ALA A 354 -0.91 30.12 -1.18
CA ALA A 354 0.45 30.35 -1.65
C ALA A 354 0.77 31.81 -2.03
N LYS A 355 -0.16 32.75 -1.82
CA LYS A 355 0.00 34.15 -2.24
C LYS A 355 0.36 35.16 -1.15
N GLU A 356 0.48 34.78 0.13
CA GLU A 356 0.72 35.76 1.21
C GLU A 356 2.08 35.69 1.92
N SER A 357 3.07 34.96 1.41
CA SER A 357 4.39 34.87 2.11
C SER A 357 5.62 35.15 1.25
N TYR A 358 5.47 35.87 0.14
CA TYR A 358 6.61 36.45 -0.58
C TYR A 358 6.30 37.91 -0.89
N LEU A 359 6.92 38.81 -0.12
CA LEU A 359 7.41 40.16 -0.40
C LEU A 359 7.72 40.81 0.98
N PRO A 360 8.67 41.75 1.11
CA PRO A 360 9.00 42.80 0.14
C PRO A 360 9.93 42.40 -1.00
#